data_AF-A0A7S4JW17-F1
#
_entry.id   AF-A0A7S4JW17-F1
#
_cell.length_a   1.000
_cell.length_b   1.000
_cell.length_c   1.000
_cell.angle_alpha   90.00
_cell.angle_beta   90.00
_cell.angle_gamma   90.00
#
_symmetry.space_group_name_H-M   'P 1'
#
loop_
_entity.id
_entity.type
_entity.pdbx_description
1 polymer ?
#
loop_
_entity_poly.entity_id
_entity_poly.type
_entity_poly.pdbx_seq_one_letter_code
_entity_poly.pdbx_strand_id
1 'polypeptide(L)'
;KVERCGAAVEDDGLAELLVGQLGPRGGDDLPNPAEQCYVSFRLPDSSGQSGEKGNTTDRTGSDLLGIRVFPHHNDVGVRKVWEAGACLAEFLAVHPNYVKGRRVIELGAGVALTGIAIAGLCGPTHVHMTDYTLACLENMEHNVAVNKGWISKRGCDPS
;
A
#
# COMPACT_ATOMS: atom_id res chain seq x y z
N LYS A 1 -2.21 -33.07 26.75
CA LYS A 1 -0.90 -32.74 26.15
C LYS A 1 -1.16 -31.62 25.16
N VAL A 2 -1.01 -30.36 25.60
CA VAL A 2 -1.25 -29.17 24.80
C VAL A 2 0.11 -28.68 24.34
N GLU A 3 0.42 -28.85 23.06
CA GLU A 3 1.59 -28.24 22.44
C GLU A 3 1.34 -26.74 22.28
N ARG A 4 2.22 -25.93 22.89
CA ARG A 4 2.34 -24.50 22.62
C ARG A 4 3.00 -24.35 21.25
N CYS A 5 2.22 -23.93 20.25
CA CYS A 5 2.75 -23.43 18.99
C CYS A 5 3.33 -22.03 19.22
N GLY A 6 4.43 -21.74 18.53
CA GLY A 6 5.37 -20.64 18.78
C GLY A 6 4.71 -19.28 18.99
N ALA A 7 5.33 -18.49 19.87
CA ALA A 7 5.01 -17.09 20.05
C ALA A 7 4.98 -16.39 18.69
N ALA A 8 3.82 -15.90 18.29
CA ALA A 8 3.71 -14.91 17.25
C ALA A 8 4.53 -13.71 17.71
N VAL A 9 5.67 -13.47 17.06
CA VAL A 9 6.29 -12.16 17.11
C VAL A 9 5.27 -11.25 16.44
N GLU A 10 4.68 -10.34 17.21
CA GLU A 10 3.73 -9.36 16.70
C GLU A 10 4.43 -8.57 15.58
N ASP A 11 3.90 -8.68 14.35
CA ASP A 11 4.45 -8.10 13.12
C ASP A 11 4.55 -6.55 13.20
N ASP A 12 3.74 -5.96 14.08
CA ASP A 12 3.77 -4.55 14.45
C ASP A 12 5.16 -4.09 14.95
N GLY A 13 5.91 -4.99 15.60
CA GLY A 13 7.21 -4.68 16.18
C GLY A 13 8.28 -4.34 15.12
N LEU A 14 8.23 -4.93 13.93
CA LEU A 14 9.22 -4.68 12.89
C LEU A 14 8.95 -3.36 12.16
N ALA A 15 7.68 -3.05 11.89
CA ALA A 15 7.27 -1.79 11.28
C ALA A 15 7.57 -0.61 12.22
N GLU A 16 7.25 -0.72 13.51
CA GLU A 16 7.61 0.29 14.51
C GLU A 16 9.13 0.41 14.68
N LEU A 17 9.86 -0.70 14.65
CA LEU A 17 11.32 -0.70 14.74
C LEU A 17 11.97 -0.02 13.52
N LEU A 18 11.48 -0.26 12.30
CA LEU A 18 12.00 0.39 11.09
C LEU A 18 11.74 1.90 11.13
N VAL A 19 10.55 2.33 11.56
CA VAL A 19 10.24 3.76 11.76
C VAL A 19 11.14 4.36 12.86
N GLY A 20 11.32 3.67 13.98
CA GLY A 20 12.17 4.12 15.09
C GLY A 20 13.69 4.04 14.84
N GLN A 21 14.14 3.26 13.86
CA GLN A 21 15.56 3.15 13.47
C GLN A 21 15.95 4.08 12.33
N LEU A 22 15.01 4.43 11.44
CA LEU A 22 15.23 5.32 10.30
C LEU A 22 14.81 6.77 10.57
N GLY A 23 13.99 7.02 11.60
CA GLY A 23 13.69 8.36 12.11
C GLY A 23 14.90 8.98 12.83
N PRO A 24 14.99 10.33 12.91
CA PRO A 24 16.09 11.01 13.59
C PRO A 24 16.19 10.55 15.05
N ARG A 25 17.29 9.88 15.38
CA ARG A 25 17.64 9.54 16.76
C ARG A 25 18.24 10.77 17.44
N GLY A 26 17.42 11.55 18.14
CA GLY A 26 17.94 12.61 19.01
C GLY A 26 16.86 13.40 19.73
N GLY A 27 16.91 13.39 21.07
CA GLY A 27 16.27 14.37 21.95
C GLY A 27 14.89 13.97 22.47
N ASP A 28 14.53 14.50 23.65
CA ASP A 28 13.19 14.50 24.26
C ASP A 28 12.15 15.28 23.40
N ASP A 29 12.17 15.11 22.08
CA ASP A 29 11.23 15.77 21.16
C ASP A 29 9.99 14.90 21.03
N LEU A 30 8.82 15.49 21.32
CA LEU A 30 7.55 14.84 21.03
C LEU A 30 7.48 14.50 19.53
N PRO A 31 7.03 13.29 19.17
CA PRO A 31 6.92 12.90 17.77
C PRO A 31 5.97 13.85 17.03
N ASN A 32 6.40 14.35 15.87
CA ASN A 32 5.64 15.31 15.08
C ASN A 32 4.49 14.59 14.35
N PRO A 33 3.20 14.85 14.65
CA PRO A 33 2.08 14.18 13.99
C PRO A 33 1.97 14.44 12.49
N ALA A 34 2.60 15.52 12.00
CA ALA A 34 2.65 15.87 10.58
C ALA A 34 3.84 15.25 9.84
N GLU A 35 4.73 14.54 10.54
CA GLU A 35 5.83 13.82 9.92
C GLU A 35 5.29 12.70 9.02
N GLN A 36 5.67 12.78 7.75
CA GLN A 36 5.23 11.85 6.71
C GLN A 36 6.43 11.03 6.20
N CYS A 37 6.18 9.78 5.85
CA CYS A 37 7.14 8.96 5.11
C CYS A 37 6.42 8.18 4.00
N TYR A 38 7.20 7.53 3.13
CA TYR A 38 6.66 6.70 2.06
C TYR A 38 7.07 5.25 2.25
N VAL A 39 6.08 4.36 2.18
CA VAL A 39 6.28 2.93 2.03
C VAL A 39 6.19 2.60 0.54
N SER A 40 7.25 2.02 -0.02
CA SER A 40 7.30 1.70 -1.45
C SER A 40 7.14 0.20 -1.68
N PHE A 41 6.24 -0.16 -2.58
CA PHE A 41 5.97 -1.53 -2.98
C PHE A 41 6.46 -1.77 -4.39
N ARG A 42 6.88 -3.01 -4.64
CA ARG A 42 7.12 -3.52 -5.99
C ARG A 42 6.13 -4.64 -6.23
N LEU A 43 5.21 -4.40 -7.15
CA LEU A 43 4.16 -5.35 -7.50
C LEU A 43 4.45 -5.97 -8.87
N PRO A 44 4.02 -7.22 -9.12
CA PRO A 44 4.26 -7.89 -10.39
C PRO A 44 3.53 -7.19 -11.53
N ASP A 45 4.12 -7.23 -12.72
CA ASP A 45 3.45 -6.75 -13.93
C ASP A 45 2.37 -7.74 -14.37
N SER A 46 1.25 -7.21 -14.85
CA SER A 46 0.10 -7.98 -15.35
C SER A 46 0.41 -8.80 -16.62
N SER A 47 1.61 -8.65 -17.18
CA SER A 47 2.15 -9.49 -18.25
C SER A 47 2.69 -10.81 -17.69
N GLY A 48 1.79 -11.75 -17.38
CA GLY A 48 2.18 -13.14 -17.23
C GLY A 48 2.67 -13.70 -18.56
N GLN A 49 3.99 -13.69 -18.80
CA GLN A 49 4.63 -14.66 -19.68
C GLN A 49 5.80 -15.31 -18.96
N SER A 50 5.62 -16.61 -18.74
CA SER A 50 6.64 -17.60 -18.43
C SER A 50 7.85 -17.47 -19.37
N GLY A 51 9.03 -17.25 -18.78
CA GLY A 51 10.32 -17.49 -19.41
C GLY A 51 10.93 -16.29 -20.13
N GLU A 52 11.84 -15.59 -19.46
CA GLU A 52 13.20 -15.32 -19.96
C GLU A 52 14.00 -14.57 -18.88
N LYS A 53 15.27 -14.98 -18.69
CA LYS A 53 16.24 -14.28 -17.84
C LYS A 53 16.60 -12.95 -18.52
N GLY A 54 15.71 -11.97 -18.44
CA GLY A 54 15.93 -10.61 -18.91
C GLY A 54 16.86 -9.84 -17.97
N ASN A 55 17.84 -9.17 -18.56
CA ASN A 55 18.97 -8.50 -17.92
C ASN A 55 18.52 -7.54 -16.79
N THR A 56 19.05 -7.73 -15.58
CA THR A 56 18.65 -7.00 -14.36
C THR A 56 19.42 -5.69 -14.22
N THR A 57 19.37 -4.84 -15.25
CA THR A 57 20.10 -3.58 -15.23
C THR A 57 19.19 -2.48 -15.77
N ASP A 58 18.80 -1.58 -14.87
CA ASP A 58 18.01 -0.35 -15.07
C ASP A 58 16.49 -0.43 -14.81
N ARG A 59 16.12 -0.96 -13.62
CA ARG A 59 14.75 -0.85 -13.08
C ARG A 59 14.55 0.53 -12.45
N THR A 60 14.19 1.52 -13.29
CA THR A 60 13.88 2.88 -12.86
C THR A 60 12.81 2.91 -11.74
N GLY A 61 12.81 3.94 -10.88
CA GLY A 61 11.80 4.10 -9.81
C GLY A 61 10.34 4.17 -10.28
N SER A 62 10.11 4.14 -11.60
CA SER A 62 8.82 4.25 -12.24
C SER A 62 7.94 2.99 -12.18
N ASP A 63 8.46 1.91 -11.59
CA ASP A 63 7.73 0.66 -11.29
C ASP A 63 7.33 0.51 -9.83
N LEU A 64 7.75 1.45 -8.97
CA LEU A 64 7.43 1.44 -7.55
C LEU A 64 6.07 2.11 -7.31
N LEU A 65 5.26 1.46 -6.46
CA LEU A 65 4.04 2.03 -5.91
C LEU A 65 4.38 2.68 -4.57
N GLY A 66 4.30 4.01 -4.48
CA GLY A 66 4.63 4.75 -3.27
C GLY A 66 3.39 5.12 -2.47
N ILE A 67 3.33 4.72 -1.20
CA ILE A 67 2.21 5.03 -0.29
C ILE A 67 2.71 5.94 0.82
N ARG A 68 2.17 7.17 0.87
CA ARG A 68 2.41 8.09 1.97
C ARG A 68 1.66 7.64 3.22
N VAL A 69 2.36 7.67 4.34
CA VAL A 69 1.84 7.40 5.69
C VAL A 69 2.34 8.47 6.66
N PHE A 70 1.66 8.62 7.80
CA PHE A 70 2.01 9.56 8.87
C PHE A 70 2.20 8.79 10.19
N PRO A 71 3.39 8.21 10.46
CA PRO A 71 3.59 7.26 11.54
C PRO A 71 3.25 7.76 12.94
N HIS A 72 3.26 9.07 13.14
CA HIS A 72 3.01 9.71 14.43
C HIS A 72 1.64 10.39 14.52
N HIS A 73 0.81 10.27 13.49
CA HIS A 73 -0.52 10.86 13.48
C HIS A 73 -1.49 10.07 14.36
N ASN A 74 -2.43 10.77 15.00
CA ASN A 74 -3.43 10.16 15.91
C ASN A 74 -4.52 9.39 15.17
N ASP A 75 -4.72 9.70 13.90
CA ASP A 75 -5.64 8.96 13.04
C ASP A 75 -5.00 7.66 12.55
N VAL A 76 -5.55 6.54 13.01
CA VAL A 76 -5.06 5.20 12.71
C VAL A 76 -5.14 4.87 11.21
N GLY A 77 -6.02 5.51 10.45
CA GLY A 77 -6.21 5.23 9.04
C GLY A 77 -5.06 5.73 8.15
N VAL A 78 -4.28 6.71 8.62
CA VAL A 78 -3.12 7.25 7.89
C VAL A 78 -1.78 6.85 8.47
N ARG A 79 -1.75 6.22 9.66
CA ARG A 79 -0.52 5.95 10.42
C ARG A 79 0.45 5.05 9.66
N LYS A 80 -0.07 3.96 9.09
CA LYS A 80 0.71 2.96 8.38
C LYS A 80 -0.13 2.27 7.32
N VAL A 81 0.54 1.47 6.49
CA VAL A 81 -0.12 0.39 5.77
C VAL A 81 -0.42 -0.71 6.77
N TRP A 82 -1.69 -1.04 6.94
CA TRP A 82 -2.10 -2.17 7.76
C TRP A 82 -1.95 -3.48 7.00
N GLU A 83 -1.48 -4.51 7.70
CA GLU A 83 -1.11 -5.83 7.20
C GLU A 83 -2.31 -6.50 6.51
N ALA A 84 -3.52 -6.33 7.06
CA ALA A 84 -4.75 -6.84 6.45
C ALA A 84 -5.04 -6.22 5.07
N GLY A 85 -4.79 -4.92 4.90
CA GLY A 85 -4.94 -4.24 3.61
C GLY A 85 -3.91 -4.71 2.58
N ALA A 86 -2.65 -4.85 3.00
CA ALA A 86 -1.59 -5.40 2.16
C ALA A 86 -1.88 -6.85 1.74
N CYS A 87 -2.32 -7.69 2.67
CA CYS A 87 -2.71 -9.08 2.41
C CYS A 87 -3.91 -9.17 1.45
N LEU A 88 -4.91 -8.31 1.60
CA LEU A 88 -6.04 -8.25 0.67
C LEU A 88 -5.61 -7.83 -0.74
N ALA A 89 -4.70 -6.85 -0.84
CA ALA A 89 -4.15 -6.41 -2.12
C ALA A 89 -3.41 -7.56 -2.84
N GLU A 90 -2.56 -8.28 -2.11
CA GLU A 90 -1.84 -9.46 -2.62
C GLU A 90 -2.81 -10.56 -3.04
N PHE A 91 -3.79 -10.88 -2.19
CA PHE A 91 -4.79 -11.91 -2.48
C PHE A 91 -5.55 -11.61 -3.79
N LEU A 92 -5.99 -10.38 -3.99
CA LEU A 92 -6.70 -9.96 -5.19
C LEU A 92 -5.78 -9.88 -6.43
N ALA A 93 -4.51 -9.52 -6.24
CA ALA A 93 -3.52 -9.56 -7.33
C ALA A 93 -3.31 -10.99 -7.87
N VAL A 94 -3.34 -12.00 -6.99
CA VAL A 94 -3.28 -13.42 -7.39
C VAL A 94 -4.62 -13.91 -7.96
N HIS A 95 -5.73 -13.32 -7.55
CA HIS A 95 -7.08 -13.72 -7.95
C HIS A 95 -7.88 -12.56 -8.58
N PRO A 96 -7.42 -11.99 -9.71
CA PRO A 96 -8.03 -10.78 -10.27
C PRO A 96 -9.49 -11.02 -10.72
N ASN A 97 -9.87 -12.27 -10.97
CA ASN A 97 -11.24 -12.67 -11.36
C ASN A 97 -12.33 -12.25 -10.36
N TYR A 98 -12.00 -11.98 -9.09
CA TYR A 98 -12.98 -11.46 -8.13
C TYR A 98 -13.43 -10.02 -8.44
N VAL A 99 -12.59 -9.23 -9.10
CA VAL A 99 -12.81 -7.78 -9.33
C VAL A 99 -12.70 -7.36 -10.80
N LYS A 100 -12.10 -8.18 -11.65
CA LYS A 100 -11.90 -7.89 -13.07
C LYS A 100 -13.22 -7.59 -13.77
N GLY A 101 -13.28 -6.47 -14.49
CA GLY A 101 -14.46 -6.01 -15.19
C GLY A 101 -15.61 -5.54 -14.27
N ARG A 102 -15.40 -5.44 -12.95
CA ARG A 102 -16.43 -5.04 -11.98
C ARG A 102 -16.18 -3.63 -11.46
N ARG A 103 -17.23 -2.99 -10.95
CA ARG A 103 -17.11 -1.78 -10.14
C ARG A 103 -16.92 -2.21 -8.69
N VAL A 104 -15.88 -1.72 -8.05
CA VAL A 104 -15.46 -2.09 -6.69
C VAL A 104 -15.62 -0.89 -5.77
N ILE A 105 -16.09 -1.14 -4.55
CA ILE A 105 -16.05 -0.18 -3.46
C ILE A 105 -15.20 -0.76 -2.32
N GLU A 106 -14.24 0.03 -1.81
CA GLU A 106 -13.45 -0.28 -0.61
C GLU A 106 -13.94 0.61 0.54
N LEU A 107 -14.23 -0.01 1.69
CA LEU A 107 -14.67 0.67 2.91
C LEU A 107 -13.52 0.66 3.92
N GLY A 108 -13.18 1.82 4.47
CA GLY A 108 -12.05 1.94 5.39
C GLY A 108 -10.72 1.76 4.68
N ALA A 109 -10.54 2.44 3.55
CA ALA A 109 -9.36 2.28 2.70
C ALA A 109 -8.08 2.86 3.32
N GLY A 110 -8.18 3.72 4.33
CA GLY A 110 -7.04 4.34 5.02
C GLY A 110 -6.07 5.02 4.06
N VAL A 111 -4.84 4.51 3.99
CA VAL A 111 -3.78 4.98 3.08
C VAL A 111 -3.96 4.56 1.62
N ALA A 112 -5.03 3.85 1.29
CA ALA A 112 -5.47 3.50 -0.07
C ALA A 112 -4.61 2.48 -0.83
N LEU A 113 -3.77 1.70 -0.13
CA LEU A 113 -2.93 0.69 -0.79
C LEU A 113 -3.75 -0.31 -1.60
N THR A 114 -4.79 -0.92 -1.01
CA THR A 114 -5.56 -1.99 -1.66
C THR A 114 -6.21 -1.48 -2.95
N GLY A 115 -7.00 -0.41 -2.87
CA GLY A 115 -7.72 0.13 -4.01
C GLY A 115 -6.80 0.56 -5.16
N ILE A 116 -5.66 1.20 -4.85
CA ILE A 116 -4.67 1.57 -5.87
C ILE A 116 -4.03 0.32 -6.50
N ALA A 117 -3.64 -0.67 -5.68
CA ALA A 117 -3.04 -1.90 -6.17
C ALA A 117 -3.99 -2.67 -7.09
N ILE A 118 -5.26 -2.85 -6.69
CA ILE A 118 -6.23 -3.58 -7.53
C ILE A 118 -6.60 -2.81 -8.80
N ALA A 119 -6.61 -1.47 -8.76
CA ALA A 119 -6.81 -0.66 -9.95
C ALA A 119 -5.71 -0.94 -10.97
N GLY A 120 -4.44 -0.95 -10.56
CA GLY A 120 -3.34 -1.24 -11.47
C GLY A 120 -3.21 -2.72 -11.88
N LEU A 121 -3.58 -3.67 -11.03
CA LEU A 121 -3.24 -5.08 -11.27
C LEU A 121 -4.41 -5.94 -11.74
N CYS A 122 -5.63 -5.61 -11.36
CA CYS A 122 -6.75 -6.55 -11.45
C CYS A 122 -7.77 -6.20 -12.54
N GLY A 123 -7.62 -5.05 -13.20
CA GLY A 123 -8.52 -4.58 -14.26
C GLY A 123 -10.00 -4.44 -13.84
N PRO A 124 -10.33 -3.84 -12.68
CA PRO A 124 -11.70 -3.42 -12.40
C PRO A 124 -12.13 -2.33 -13.39
N THR A 125 -13.44 -2.12 -13.58
CA THR A 125 -13.92 -0.99 -14.39
C THR A 125 -13.87 0.31 -13.61
N HIS A 126 -14.11 0.27 -12.30
CA HIS A 126 -14.03 1.42 -11.39
C HIS A 126 -13.63 0.94 -10.00
N VAL A 127 -12.86 1.74 -9.26
CA VAL A 127 -12.57 1.53 -7.84
C VAL A 127 -12.95 2.79 -7.09
N HIS A 128 -13.88 2.67 -6.16
CA HIS A 128 -14.27 3.76 -5.27
C HIS A 128 -13.78 3.45 -3.86
N MET A 129 -12.86 4.25 -3.35
CA MET A 129 -12.30 4.07 -2.01
C MET A 129 -12.96 5.07 -1.08
N THR A 130 -13.38 4.61 0.10
CA THR A 130 -14.05 5.44 1.10
C THR A 130 -13.39 5.26 2.46
N ASP A 131 -13.41 6.34 3.24
CA ASP A 131 -12.99 6.35 4.63
C ASP A 131 -13.81 7.41 5.39
N TYR A 132 -13.65 7.46 6.71
CA TYR A 132 -14.42 8.34 7.58
C TYR A 132 -13.79 9.72 7.75
N THR A 133 -12.48 9.79 7.94
CA THR A 133 -11.81 11.03 8.35
C THR A 133 -11.29 11.82 7.16
N LEU A 134 -11.23 13.15 7.32
CA LEU A 134 -10.68 14.02 6.29
C LEU A 134 -9.19 13.73 6.03
N ALA A 135 -8.42 13.40 7.08
CA ALA A 135 -7.01 13.03 6.95
C ALA A 135 -6.83 11.79 6.05
N CYS A 136 -7.68 10.76 6.19
CA CYS A 136 -7.68 9.61 5.30
C CYS A 136 -8.01 10.02 3.86
N LEU A 137 -9.07 10.81 3.64
CA LEU A 137 -9.50 11.22 2.30
C LEU A 137 -8.44 12.06 1.59
N GLU A 138 -7.84 13.04 2.26
CA GLU A 138 -6.76 13.87 1.71
C GLU A 138 -5.48 13.06 1.44
N ASN A 139 -5.13 12.14 2.35
CA ASN A 139 -3.97 11.28 2.14
C ASN A 139 -4.19 10.27 0.99
N MET A 140 -5.40 9.74 0.88
CA MET A 140 -5.82 8.85 -0.20
C MET A 140 -5.76 9.57 -1.54
N GLU A 141 -6.31 10.79 -1.65
CA GLU A 141 -6.24 11.59 -2.88
C GLU A 141 -4.78 11.83 -3.30
N HIS A 142 -3.93 12.18 -2.34
CA HIS A 142 -2.49 12.33 -2.58
C HIS A 142 -1.85 11.02 -3.06
N ASN A 143 -2.15 9.90 -2.42
CA ASN A 143 -1.61 8.59 -2.80
C ASN A 143 -2.07 8.17 -4.20
N VAL A 144 -3.31 8.47 -4.59
CA VAL A 144 -3.74 8.29 -5.98
C VAL A 144 -2.94 9.21 -6.91
N ALA A 145 -2.80 10.49 -6.56
CA ALA A 145 -2.12 11.49 -7.38
C ALA A 145 -0.65 11.13 -7.69
N VAL A 146 0.12 10.73 -6.69
CA VAL A 146 1.54 10.36 -6.88
C VAL A 146 1.71 9.06 -7.66
N ASN A 147 0.70 8.18 -7.64
CA ASN A 147 0.72 6.90 -8.36
C ASN A 147 0.00 6.95 -9.71
N LYS A 148 -0.48 8.13 -10.17
CA LYS A 148 -1.21 8.23 -11.46
C LYS A 148 -0.45 7.59 -12.62
N GLY A 149 0.84 7.91 -12.76
CA GLY A 149 1.69 7.32 -13.81
C GLY A 149 1.83 5.80 -13.67
N TRP A 150 1.88 5.27 -12.45
CA TRP A 150 1.97 3.84 -12.18
C TRP A 150 0.68 3.10 -12.56
N ILE A 151 -0.48 3.71 -12.27
CA ILE A 151 -1.82 3.18 -12.59
C ILE A 151 -2.07 3.24 -14.11
N SER A 152 -1.81 4.38 -14.75
CA SER A 152 -2.06 4.58 -16.19
C SER A 152 -1.23 3.66 -17.08
N LYS A 153 0.03 3.38 -16.71
CA LYS A 153 0.86 2.40 -17.42
C LYS A 153 0.24 1.00 -17.46
N ARG A 154 -0.65 0.68 -16.52
CA ARG A 154 -1.32 -0.61 -16.41
C ARG A 154 -2.76 -0.59 -16.97
N GLY A 155 -3.10 0.45 -17.73
CA GLY A 155 -4.33 0.53 -18.51
C GLY A 155 -5.57 0.99 -17.73
N CYS A 156 -5.39 1.56 -16.54
CA CYS A 156 -6.48 2.19 -15.78
C CYS A 156 -6.31 3.72 -15.74
N ASP A 157 -7.40 4.45 -15.96
CA ASP A 157 -7.41 5.91 -15.82
C ASP A 157 -7.79 6.29 -14.38
N PRO A 158 -6.91 7.00 -13.64
CA PRO A 158 -7.15 7.39 -12.25
C PRO A 158 -7.97 8.71 -12.15
N SER A 159 -9.05 8.82 -12.93
CA SER A 159 -9.95 9.98 -12.94
C SER A 159 -10.98 10.00 -11.82
#